data_AF-A0A382SCJ6-F1
#
_entry.id   AF-A0A382SCJ6-F1
#
_cell.length_a   1.000
_cell.length_b   1.000
_cell.length_c   1.000
_cell.angle_alpha   90.00
_cell.angle_beta   90.00
_cell.angle_gamma   90.00
#
_symmetry.space_group_name_H-M   'P 1'
#
loop_
_entity.id
_entity.type
_entity.pdbx_description
1 polymer ?
#
loop_
_entity_poly.entity_id
_entity_poly.type
_entity_poly.pdbx_seq_one_letter_code
_entity_poly.pdbx_strand_id
1 'polypeptide(L)' 'VSGYPQIRLRPNTERLLIKGHPWVFSGAVARRDPDAGRGAIVDVYNDAGR' A
#
# COMPACT_ATOMS: atom_id res chain seq x y z
N VAL A 1 -0.31 -0.38 15.33
CA VAL A 1 -0.91 -0.92 14.08
C VAL A 1 -2.37 -0.50 14.09
N SER A 2 -2.86 0.15 13.03
CA SER A 2 -4.21 0.73 13.01
C SER A 2 -5.32 -0.34 12.95
N GLY A 3 -4.96 -1.56 12.51
CA GLY A 3 -5.90 -2.67 12.33
C GLY A 3 -6.63 -2.63 10.98
N TYR A 4 -6.32 -1.69 10.09
CA TYR A 4 -6.91 -1.63 8.76
C TYR A 4 -6.37 -2.75 7.83
N PRO A 5 -7.16 -3.17 6.82
CA PRO A 5 -6.71 -4.08 5.77
C PRO A 5 -5.45 -3.56 5.08
N GLN A 6 -4.58 -4.47 4.67
CA GLN A 6 -3.22 -4.13 4.21
C GLN A 6 -3.07 -4.16 2.69
N ILE A 7 -2.31 -3.20 2.16
CA ILE A 7 -1.76 -3.26 0.80
C ILE A 7 -0.24 -3.34 0.89
N ARG A 8 0.34 -4.37 0.28
CA ARG A 8 1.80 -4.56 0.20
C ARG A 8 2.31 -4.09 -1.15
N LEU A 9 3.30 -3.20 -1.15
CA LEU A 9 3.93 -2.70 -2.36
C LEU A 9 5.04 -3.63 -2.86
N ARG A 10 5.32 -3.56 -4.16
CA ARG A 10 6.50 -4.18 -4.77
C ARG A 10 7.77 -3.45 -4.29
N PRO A 11 8.92 -4.14 -4.23
CA PRO A 11 10.17 -3.52 -3.81
C PRO A 11 10.50 -2.23 -4.57
N ASN A 12 10.91 -1.18 -3.84
CA ASN A 12 11.33 0.13 -4.35
C ASN A 12 10.24 1.00 -5.02
N THR A 13 8.98 0.57 -5.02
CA THR A 13 7.87 1.33 -5.64
C THR A 13 7.28 2.40 -4.71
N GLU A 14 7.64 2.41 -3.44
CA GLU A 14 7.28 3.43 -2.46
C GLU A 14 7.99 4.77 -2.65
N ARG A 15 9.02 4.83 -3.53
CA ARG A 15 9.90 5.99 -3.69
C ARG A 15 9.15 7.29 -4.02
N LEU A 16 8.05 7.21 -4.78
CA LEU A 16 7.21 8.37 -5.09
C LEU A 16 6.33 8.78 -3.91
N LEU A 17 5.83 7.82 -3.12
CA LEU A 17 5.03 8.08 -1.93
C LEU A 17 5.87 8.79 -0.86
N ILE A 18 7.11 8.35 -0.64
CA ILE A 18 8.06 9.01 0.28
C ILE A 18 8.33 10.46 -0.13
N LYS A 19 8.27 10.75 -1.43
CA LYS A 19 8.43 12.10 -1.99
C LYS A 19 7.12 12.92 -1.98
N GLY A 20 6.05 12.41 -1.39
CA GLY A 20 4.76 13.10 -1.26
C GLY A 20 3.79 12.88 -2.42
N HIS A 21 4.06 11.94 -3.33
CA HIS A 21 3.07 11.58 -4.35
C HIS A 21 1.86 10.91 -3.67
N PRO A 22 0.62 11.39 -3.88
CA PRO A 22 -0.52 10.94 -3.09
C PRO A 22 -1.10 9.59 -3.53
N TRP A 23 -0.71 9.07 -4.70
CA TRP A 23 -1.33 7.88 -5.29
C TRP A 23 -0.42 6.66 -5.33
N VAL A 24 -1.01 5.52 -5.02
CA VAL A 24 -0.47 4.17 -5.26
C VAL A 24 -1.08 3.62 -6.55
N PHE A 25 -0.26 3.37 -7.55
CA PHE A 25 -0.73 2.80 -8.82
C PHE A 25 -0.82 1.26 -8.73
N SER A 26 -1.72 0.65 -9.51
CA SER A 26 -1.91 -0.81 -9.53
C SER A 26 -0.63 -1.59 -9.82
N GLY A 27 0.26 -1.06 -10.68
CA GLY A 27 1.56 -1.65 -10.98
C GLY A 27 2.52 -1.70 -9.79
N ALA A 28 2.31 -0.89 -8.75
CA ALA A 28 3.10 -0.89 -7.51
C ALA A 28 2.60 -1.91 -6.49
N VAL A 29 1.41 -2.49 -6.66
CA VAL A 29 0.82 -3.42 -5.70
C VAL A 29 1.38 -4.83 -5.92
N ALA A 30 1.87 -5.45 -4.84
CA ALA A 30 2.30 -6.84 -4.80
C ALA A 30 1.21 -7.75 -4.22
N ARG A 31 0.59 -7.33 -3.12
CA ARG A 31 -0.51 -8.06 -2.46
C ARG A 31 -1.56 -7.10 -1.93
N ARG A 32 -2.82 -7.49 -2.01
CA ARG A 32 -3.96 -6.79 -1.40
C ARG A 32 -4.67 -7.76 -0.47
N ASP A 33 -4.98 -7.29 0.73
CA ASP A 33 -5.83 -8.02 1.67
C ASP A 33 -7.24 -8.23 1.07
N PRO A 34 -7.85 -9.43 1.19
CA PRO A 34 -9.22 -9.67 0.75
C PRO A 34 -10.25 -8.64 1.26
N ASP A 35 -10.05 -8.10 2.47
CA ASP A 35 -10.99 -7.17 3.11
C ASP A 35 -10.81 -5.72 2.65
N ALA A 36 -9.77 -5.43 1.86
CA ALA A 36 -9.47 -4.09 1.35
C ALA A 36 -10.42 -3.70 0.20
N GLY A 37 -11.74 -3.68 0.41
CA GLY A 37 -12.78 -3.41 -0.59
C GLY A 37 -12.79 -1.98 -1.18
N ARG A 38 -13.77 -1.67 -2.04
CA ARG A 38 -13.94 -0.30 -2.60
C ARG A 38 -14.29 0.68 -1.48
N GLY A 39 -13.56 1.79 -1.39
CA GLY A 39 -13.79 2.84 -0.39
C GLY A 39 -13.26 2.52 1.01
N ALA A 40 -12.65 1.35 1.22
CA ALA A 40 -12.06 1.00 2.50
C ALA A 40 -10.84 1.88 2.82
N ILE A 41 -10.68 2.23 4.11
CA ILE A 41 -9.42 2.76 4.63
C ILE A 41 -8.45 1.59 4.77
N VAL A 42 -7.20 1.80 4.35
CA VAL A 42 -6.18 0.75 4.31
C VAL A 42 -4.85 1.25 4.85
N ASP A 43 -4.06 0.35 5.42
CA ASP A 43 -2.64 0.58 5.68
C ASP A 43 -1.82 0.14 4.46
N VAL A 44 -0.89 0.98 4.03
CA VAL A 44 0.03 0.67 2.92
C VAL A 44 1.41 0.42 3.48
N TYR A 45 1.97 -0.75 3.18
CA TYR A 45 3.30 -1.15 3.61
C TYR A 45 4.23 -1.39 2.42
N ASN A 46 5.47 -0.96 2.53
CA ASN A 46 6.51 -1.38 1.59
C ASN A 46 6.91 -2.86 1.80
N ASP A 47 7.80 -3.38 0.97
CA ASP A 47 8.24 -4.77 1.05
C ASP A 47 8.92 -5.11 2.39
N ALA A 48 9.57 -4.12 3.03
CA ALA A 48 10.17 -4.24 4.36
C ALA A 48 9.16 -4.17 5.53
N GLY A 49 7.87 -3.91 5.25
CA GLY A 49 6.82 -3.84 6.26
C GLY A 49 6.76 -2.52 7.01
N ARG A 50 7.29 -1.46 6.41
CA ARG A 50 7.18 -0.07 6.90
C ARG A 50 6.05 0.66 6.21
#